data_AF-Q47PY7-F1
#
_entry.id   AF-Q47PY7-F1
#
_cell.length_a   1.000
_cell.length_b   1.000
_cell.length_c   1.000
_cell.angle_alpha   90.00
_cell.angle_beta   90.00
_cell.angle_gamma   90.00
#
_symmetry.space_group_name_H-M   'P 1'
#
loop_
_entity.id
_entity.type
_entity.pdbx_description
1 polymer ?
#
loop_
_entity_poly.entity_id
_entity_poly.type
_entity_poly.pdbx_seq_one_letter_code
_entity_poly.pdbx_strand_id
1 'polypeptide(L)'
;MGRTVPPVGRPTVQYGTPYSRSCDAEQSRAGRALVWPPCRPCALGRAAALHRCWGRLRRTVPRKGAPVVQDSTDGHCCGPGIAVRALVASPPLAGREPDIRAPAPSPTLPCTAQQRWRQSATAPETQRGSMTADRSPFALSLSVFLLLSFGLSWLLALPLWLGDGLEDPLFYPIAVAMMGTPAIAALVVVFFVERPPQRARSLALWPLTPAGRLIGYLALALVVPILLILVALPVGALLGVYPADFAHLSGFQELIDAGVAELGIPIPDIPIGVLLAFQFVNVIIGAFLNLIPALGEELGWRGWLLPRLYRFGAAPALLISGIIWGLWHAPVILLGYNYPDAPGWLGLLMMVGMCVIIGAVFGWLRMRSASVWPAALAHSSFNAAAGFHLVFAQAGQTVNTVHASILGWSGWIVPILLVAVLWATGQFRPAPVEPERPEPHKELE
;
A
#
# COMPACT_ATOMS: atom_id res chain seq x y z
N MET A 1 -47.57 -25.39 -34.23
CA MET A 1 -48.23 -24.15 -34.73
C MET A 1 -47.39 -22.99 -34.21
N GLY A 2 -46.47 -22.33 -34.90
CA GLY A 2 -46.34 -22.05 -36.32
C GLY A 2 -46.91 -20.66 -36.62
N ARG A 3 -46.06 -19.61 -36.54
CA ARG A 3 -46.14 -18.26 -37.17
C ARG A 3 -45.54 -17.19 -36.23
N THR A 4 -44.81 -16.15 -36.65
CA THR A 4 -44.12 -15.72 -37.88
C THR A 4 -43.39 -14.43 -37.50
N VAL A 5 -42.16 -14.25 -37.99
CA VAL A 5 -41.36 -13.01 -37.96
C VAL A 5 -41.87 -12.02 -39.04
N PRO A 6 -41.78 -10.69 -38.82
CA PRO A 6 -41.67 -9.73 -39.92
C PRO A 6 -40.32 -8.95 -39.92
N PRO A 7 -39.95 -8.32 -41.05
CA PRO A 7 -38.57 -8.33 -41.54
C PRO A 7 -37.76 -7.04 -41.38
N VAL A 8 -36.46 -7.21 -41.59
CA VAL A 8 -35.38 -6.22 -41.75
C VAL A 8 -35.60 -5.34 -42.99
N GLY A 9 -35.50 -4.01 -42.81
CA GLY A 9 -35.37 -3.02 -43.89
C GLY A 9 -33.95 -2.43 -43.93
N ARG A 10 -33.37 -2.36 -45.14
CA ARG A 10 -32.03 -1.86 -45.49
C ARG A 10 -32.02 -0.34 -45.78
N PRO A 11 -30.84 0.31 -45.90
CA PRO A 11 -30.65 1.74 -45.64
C PRO A 11 -30.85 2.63 -46.88
N THR A 12 -31.26 3.87 -46.65
CA THR A 12 -31.29 4.94 -47.65
C THR A 12 -30.09 5.87 -47.49
N VAL A 13 -29.23 5.86 -48.51
CA VAL A 13 -28.17 6.84 -48.75
C VAL A 13 -28.80 8.08 -49.38
N GLN A 14 -28.49 9.27 -48.87
CA GLN A 14 -28.69 10.53 -49.60
C GLN A 14 -27.38 11.32 -49.65
N TYR A 15 -26.90 11.50 -50.88
CA TYR A 15 -25.87 12.46 -51.28
C TYR A 15 -26.48 13.87 -51.37
N GLY A 16 -25.73 14.88 -50.95
CA GLY A 16 -26.12 16.29 -51.12
C GLY A 16 -24.99 17.28 -50.81
N THR A 17 -24.12 17.53 -51.78
CA THR A 17 -23.46 18.82 -52.06
C THR A 17 -23.69 19.10 -53.56
N PRO A 18 -23.50 20.31 -54.14
CA PRO A 18 -22.74 21.47 -53.65
C PRO A 18 -23.42 22.85 -53.88
N TYR A 19 -22.92 23.91 -53.25
CA TYR A 19 -22.77 25.20 -53.95
C TYR A 19 -21.64 26.03 -53.34
N SER A 20 -20.95 26.69 -54.26
CA SER A 20 -19.63 27.31 -54.19
C SER A 20 -19.70 28.84 -54.26
N ARG A 21 -18.55 29.46 -53.95
CA ARG A 21 -18.05 30.81 -54.36
C ARG A 21 -18.36 31.96 -53.39
N SER A 22 -17.50 32.96 -53.17
CA SER A 22 -16.08 33.21 -53.50
C SER A 22 -15.72 34.62 -53.01
N CYS A 23 -14.49 34.77 -52.50
CA CYS A 23 -13.55 35.88 -52.77
C CYS A 23 -13.89 37.33 -52.36
N ASP A 24 -13.00 37.92 -51.57
CA ASP A 24 -12.18 39.12 -51.86
C ASP A 24 -11.35 39.42 -50.59
N ALA A 25 -10.01 39.44 -50.53
CA ALA A 25 -8.94 40.07 -51.31
C ALA A 25 -8.33 41.29 -50.57
N GLU A 26 -7.01 41.20 -50.32
CA GLU A 26 -6.00 42.29 -50.29
C GLU A 26 -6.05 43.35 -49.15
N GLN A 27 -4.96 43.94 -48.62
CA GLN A 27 -3.56 44.05 -49.04
C GLN A 27 -2.69 44.65 -47.90
N SER A 28 -1.46 44.11 -47.75
CA SER A 28 -0.15 44.78 -47.62
C SER A 28 0.19 45.84 -46.54
N ARG A 29 1.31 45.59 -45.82
CA ARG A 29 2.62 46.32 -45.81
C ARG A 29 3.31 46.12 -44.44
N ALA A 30 4.40 45.34 -44.35
CA ALA A 30 5.80 45.65 -44.67
C ALA A 30 6.54 46.46 -43.57
N GLY A 31 7.52 45.81 -42.92
CA GLY A 31 8.48 46.44 -41.99
C GLY A 31 9.57 45.46 -41.51
N ARG A 32 10.66 45.40 -42.29
CA ARG A 32 11.99 44.78 -42.07
C ARG A 32 12.55 45.04 -40.65
N ALA A 33 13.58 44.41 -40.10
CA ALA A 33 14.40 43.20 -40.27
C ALA A 33 15.54 43.37 -39.25
N LEU A 34 16.02 42.31 -38.58
CA LEU A 34 17.45 42.11 -38.30
C LEU A 34 17.68 40.71 -37.74
N VAL A 35 18.67 40.05 -38.32
CA VAL A 35 19.07 38.65 -38.18
C VAL A 35 20.56 38.61 -37.79
N TRP A 36 20.98 37.48 -37.20
CA TRP A 36 22.33 36.86 -37.11
C TRP A 36 23.02 36.83 -35.71
N PRO A 37 23.82 35.78 -35.39
CA PRO A 37 23.55 34.76 -34.36
C PRO A 37 24.83 34.42 -33.51
N PRO A 38 25.26 33.17 -33.27
CA PRO A 38 25.61 32.64 -31.94
C PRO A 38 27.12 32.66 -31.61
N CYS A 39 27.47 32.46 -30.33
CA CYS A 39 28.83 32.11 -29.90
C CYS A 39 28.83 31.13 -28.70
N ARG A 40 29.48 29.98 -28.90
CA ARG A 40 30.22 29.12 -27.93
C ARG A 40 31.69 29.11 -28.42
N PRO A 41 32.77 28.78 -27.65
CA PRO A 41 32.83 27.65 -26.69
C PRO A 41 33.82 27.74 -25.47
N CYS A 42 33.78 26.68 -24.64
CA CYS A 42 34.82 26.05 -23.80
C CYS A 42 35.56 26.76 -22.63
N ALA A 43 35.45 26.19 -21.41
CA ALA A 43 36.58 25.61 -20.65
C ALA A 43 36.15 24.85 -19.36
N LEU A 44 36.69 23.62 -19.20
CA LEU A 44 37.05 22.79 -18.01
C LEU A 44 36.39 23.03 -16.63
N GLY A 45 36.03 22.04 -15.79
CA GLY A 45 36.17 20.58 -15.81
C GLY A 45 35.98 19.99 -14.39
N ARG A 46 35.54 18.71 -14.28
CA ARG A 46 35.63 17.74 -13.13
C ARG A 46 34.98 18.19 -11.79
N ALA A 47 34.36 17.38 -10.93
CA ALA A 47 34.02 15.97 -10.83
C ALA A 47 33.03 15.75 -9.65
N ALA A 48 32.26 14.65 -9.73
CA ALA A 48 31.90 13.70 -8.65
C ALA A 48 31.16 14.13 -7.36
N ALA A 49 29.93 13.58 -7.25
CA ALA A 49 29.30 12.87 -6.13
C ALA A 49 29.98 12.83 -4.74
N LEU A 50 29.20 13.10 -3.67
CA LEU A 50 28.73 12.12 -2.64
C LEU A 50 28.15 12.81 -1.38
N HIS A 51 26.99 12.29 -0.94
CA HIS A 51 26.49 12.10 0.45
C HIS A 51 26.12 13.31 1.33
N ARG A 52 24.84 13.44 1.75
CA ARG A 52 24.14 12.82 2.91
C ARG A 52 24.65 13.27 4.29
N CYS A 53 23.81 14.01 5.03
CA CYS A 53 23.34 13.71 6.40
C CYS A 53 22.60 14.92 7.00
N TRP A 54 21.28 14.80 7.26
CA TRP A 54 20.57 15.74 8.13
C TRP A 54 19.98 15.00 9.34
N GLY A 55 20.75 15.05 10.43
CA GLY A 55 20.36 15.62 11.71
C GLY A 55 19.06 15.14 12.36
N ARG A 56 19.19 14.14 13.24
CA ARG A 56 18.23 13.78 14.29
C ARG A 56 18.54 14.63 15.53
N LEU A 57 17.69 15.59 15.90
CA LEU A 57 17.82 16.39 17.14
C LEU A 57 16.73 15.99 18.14
N ARG A 58 17.12 15.26 19.19
CA ARG A 58 16.35 15.13 20.43
C ARG A 58 16.80 16.23 21.38
N ARG A 59 15.85 17.02 21.88
CA ARG A 59 16.04 18.00 22.96
C ARG A 59 16.13 17.27 24.30
N THR A 60 17.22 17.47 25.03
CA THR A 60 17.30 17.29 26.48
C THR A 60 17.53 18.66 27.10
N VAL A 61 16.68 19.02 28.05
CA VAL A 61 16.78 20.24 28.86
C VAL A 61 17.63 19.92 30.10
N PRO A 62 18.57 20.78 30.50
CA PRO A 62 18.98 20.88 31.90
C PRO A 62 18.76 22.28 32.48
N ARG A 63 18.34 22.28 33.75
CA ARG A 63 18.14 23.43 34.64
C ARG A 63 19.46 24.13 34.99
N LYS A 64 19.36 25.45 35.22
CA LYS A 64 20.40 26.38 35.68
C LYS A 64 20.80 26.15 37.15
N GLY A 65 22.09 26.30 37.45
CA GLY A 65 22.66 26.46 38.80
C GLY A 65 24.20 26.48 38.73
N ALA A 66 24.81 27.64 38.97
CA ALA A 66 26.23 27.99 38.85
C ALA A 66 27.14 27.41 39.99
N PRO A 67 28.46 27.69 40.10
CA PRO A 67 29.36 28.44 39.23
C PRO A 67 30.69 27.74 38.85
N VAL A 68 31.40 28.47 37.99
CA VAL A 68 32.68 28.26 37.32
C VAL A 68 33.87 28.10 38.28
N VAL A 69 34.76 27.15 37.97
CA VAL A 69 36.20 27.19 38.31
C VAL A 69 36.98 26.92 37.04
N GLN A 70 37.85 27.87 36.66
CA GLN A 70 38.81 27.75 35.57
C GLN A 70 40.11 27.13 36.09
N ASP A 71 40.64 26.13 35.38
CA ASP A 71 42.08 25.97 35.09
C ASP A 71 42.18 24.83 34.05
N SER A 72 42.43 25.11 32.77
CA SER A 72 43.71 25.39 32.11
C SER A 72 44.38 24.12 31.56
N THR A 73 44.97 24.31 30.37
CA THR A 73 45.91 23.45 29.63
C THR A 73 45.35 22.35 28.72
N ASP A 74 45.29 22.75 27.45
CA ASP A 74 45.98 22.14 26.31
C ASP A 74 45.45 20.84 25.70
N GLY A 75 45.33 20.93 24.38
CA GLY A 75 44.72 19.92 23.53
C GLY A 75 45.58 18.69 23.30
N HIS A 76 45.00 17.70 22.64
CA HIS A 76 45.33 17.36 21.26
C HIS A 76 44.33 16.32 20.75
N CYS A 77 43.87 16.55 19.52
CA CYS A 77 43.05 15.64 18.75
C CYS A 77 43.87 14.43 18.27
N CYS A 78 43.35 13.22 18.45
CA CYS A 78 43.81 12.04 17.71
C CYS A 78 42.58 11.35 17.08
N GLY A 79 42.46 11.46 15.75
CA GLY A 79 41.59 10.61 14.94
C GLY A 79 42.34 9.34 14.51
N PRO A 80 41.66 8.18 14.37
CA PRO A 80 42.32 6.94 14.00
C PRO A 80 42.47 6.80 12.47
N GLY A 81 43.73 6.67 12.04
CA GLY A 81 44.12 6.26 10.70
C GLY A 81 44.01 4.74 10.51
N ILE A 82 43.50 4.36 9.35
CA ILE A 82 43.29 2.99 8.87
C ILE A 82 44.63 2.35 8.50
N ALA A 83 44.83 1.12 8.97
CA ALA A 83 45.99 0.29 8.68
C ALA A 83 45.92 -0.30 7.26
N VAL A 84 46.97 -0.10 6.47
CA VAL A 84 47.28 -0.90 5.28
C VAL A 84 48.66 -1.53 5.49
N ARG A 85 48.69 -2.86 5.38
CA ARG A 85 49.82 -3.74 5.61
C ARG A 85 50.54 -3.93 4.28
N ALA A 86 51.84 -3.62 4.22
CA ALA A 86 52.72 -4.06 3.13
C ALA A 86 54.09 -4.41 3.72
N LEU A 87 54.58 -5.58 3.30
CA LEU A 87 55.87 -6.17 3.65
C LEU A 87 57.04 -5.33 3.11
N VAL A 88 58.21 -5.43 3.76
CA VAL A 88 59.47 -5.98 3.21
C VAL A 88 60.70 -5.48 4.01
N ALA A 89 61.55 -6.44 4.37
CA ALA A 89 63.00 -6.42 4.63
C ALA A 89 63.62 -5.52 5.73
N SER A 90 64.15 -6.19 6.76
CA SER A 90 65.36 -5.79 7.51
C SER A 90 66.61 -6.13 6.68
N PRO A 91 67.82 -5.53 6.93
CA PRO A 91 68.70 -5.96 8.03
C PRO A 91 69.66 -4.82 8.54
N PRO A 92 70.81 -5.08 9.20
CA PRO A 92 70.97 -5.30 10.65
C PRO A 92 71.99 -4.33 11.32
N LEU A 93 72.09 -4.36 12.67
CA LEU A 93 73.33 -4.49 13.48
C LEU A 93 73.39 -3.66 14.78
N ALA A 94 74.04 -4.31 15.75
CA ALA A 94 74.65 -3.82 16.99
C ALA A 94 73.67 -3.37 18.09
N GLY A 95 73.60 -3.99 19.28
CA GLY A 95 74.61 -4.74 20.02
C GLY A 95 74.79 -4.04 21.37
N ARG A 96 74.27 -4.65 22.45
CA ARG A 96 74.69 -4.55 23.86
C ARG A 96 73.59 -5.07 24.78
N GLU A 97 73.79 -6.27 25.33
CA GLU A 97 73.34 -6.59 26.68
C GLU A 97 74.37 -6.01 27.67
N PRO A 98 73.92 -5.63 28.88
CA PRO A 98 74.26 -6.51 29.99
C PRO A 98 73.10 -6.79 30.95
N ASP A 99 73.21 -7.99 31.50
CA ASP A 99 72.54 -8.63 32.62
C ASP A 99 72.39 -7.74 33.87
N ILE A 100 71.32 -7.97 34.64
CA ILE A 100 71.30 -8.17 36.12
C ILE A 100 69.92 -7.86 36.74
N ARG A 101 69.39 -8.90 37.41
CA ARG A 101 68.42 -8.96 38.54
C ARG A 101 66.91 -8.87 38.27
N ALA A 102 66.30 -10.04 38.43
CA ALA A 102 64.90 -10.22 38.81
C ALA A 102 64.60 -9.69 40.23
N PRO A 103 63.42 -9.09 40.46
CA PRO A 103 62.76 -9.10 41.75
C PRO A 103 61.62 -10.14 41.81
N ALA A 104 61.51 -10.72 43.01
CA ALA A 104 60.57 -11.76 43.44
C ALA A 104 59.08 -11.32 43.41
N PRO A 105 58.13 -12.26 43.54
CA PRO A 105 56.74 -12.07 43.14
C PRO A 105 55.93 -11.33 44.23
N SER A 106 55.02 -10.47 43.79
CA SER A 106 54.00 -9.82 44.62
C SER A 106 52.60 -10.33 44.22
N PRO A 107 51.61 -10.26 45.11
CA PRO A 107 50.80 -11.42 45.49
C PRO A 107 49.64 -11.74 44.55
N THR A 108 49.35 -13.04 44.50
CA THR A 108 48.16 -13.68 43.95
C THR A 108 46.87 -12.99 44.41
N LEU A 109 46.16 -12.37 43.46
CA LEU A 109 44.73 -12.10 43.60
C LEU A 109 43.95 -13.36 43.20
N PRO A 110 42.95 -13.80 43.99
CA PRO A 110 42.28 -15.07 43.78
C PRO A 110 41.44 -15.08 42.50
N CYS A 111 41.64 -16.15 41.74
CA CYS A 111 40.86 -16.55 40.58
C CYS A 111 39.44 -16.94 41.00
N THR A 112 38.56 -15.96 41.22
CA THR A 112 37.13 -16.22 41.51
C THR A 112 36.23 -15.18 40.85
N ALA A 113 36.24 -15.14 39.52
CA ALA A 113 35.15 -14.52 38.74
C ALA A 113 34.93 -15.16 37.36
N GLN A 114 35.87 -15.98 36.86
CA GLN A 114 35.81 -16.54 35.51
C GLN A 114 35.41 -18.03 35.44
N GLN A 115 35.28 -18.72 36.59
CA GLN A 115 34.81 -20.11 36.66
C GLN A 115 33.30 -20.25 36.92
N ARG A 116 32.59 -19.15 37.20
CA ARG A 116 31.13 -19.18 37.43
C ARG A 116 30.29 -19.12 36.14
N TRP A 117 30.95 -18.98 34.98
CA TRP A 117 30.32 -18.96 33.65
C TRP A 117 30.52 -20.26 32.84
N ARG A 118 31.22 -21.27 33.39
CA ARG A 118 31.49 -22.56 32.71
C ARG A 118 30.83 -23.78 33.36
N GLN A 119 29.99 -23.60 34.39
CA GLN A 119 29.29 -24.71 35.07
C GLN A 119 27.76 -24.69 34.94
N SER A 120 27.21 -23.84 34.06
CA SER A 120 25.78 -23.85 33.72
C SER A 120 25.47 -24.69 32.47
N ALA A 121 26.44 -25.44 31.95
CA ALA A 121 26.37 -26.15 30.66
C ALA A 121 26.13 -27.67 30.78
N THR A 122 25.40 -28.11 31.81
CA THR A 122 24.88 -29.48 31.89
C THR A 122 23.48 -29.45 32.50
N ALA A 123 22.48 -29.11 31.68
CA ALA A 123 21.08 -29.43 31.98
C ALA A 123 20.78 -30.85 31.45
N PRO A 124 19.93 -31.65 32.13
CA PRO A 124 19.72 -33.04 31.78
C PRO A 124 19.01 -33.15 30.43
N GLU A 125 19.48 -34.09 29.61
CA GLU A 125 18.81 -34.59 28.42
C GLU A 125 17.51 -35.28 28.84
N THR A 126 16.41 -34.52 28.88
CA THR A 126 15.07 -35.07 29.02
C THR A 126 14.17 -34.59 27.89
N GLN A 127 13.64 -35.59 27.18
CA GLN A 127 12.55 -35.54 26.21
C GLN A 127 12.88 -35.07 24.79
N ARG A 128 13.46 -36.00 24.04
CA ARG A 128 13.20 -36.17 22.60
C ARG A 128 11.73 -36.58 22.39
N GLY A 129 10.82 -35.62 22.58
CA GLY A 129 9.38 -35.77 22.35
C GLY A 129 9.00 -35.36 20.93
N SER A 130 8.47 -36.32 20.17
CA SER A 130 7.56 -36.17 19.01
C SER A 130 7.65 -34.86 18.20
N MET A 131 8.33 -34.89 17.05
CA MET A 131 8.16 -33.91 15.97
C MET A 131 6.83 -34.09 15.21
N THR A 132 5.71 -34.17 15.91
CA THR A 132 4.43 -33.77 15.31
C THR A 132 4.29 -32.28 15.56
N ALA A 133 4.82 -31.48 14.64
CA ALA A 133 4.58 -30.04 14.63
C ALA A 133 3.07 -29.80 14.80
N ASP A 134 2.71 -29.02 15.82
CA ASP A 134 1.36 -28.66 16.20
C ASP A 134 0.66 -27.86 15.07
N ARG A 135 0.22 -28.57 14.02
CA ARG A 135 -0.45 -27.99 12.84
C ARG A 135 -1.95 -27.82 13.06
N SER A 136 -2.53 -28.48 14.08
CA SER A 136 -3.98 -28.54 14.29
C SER A 136 -4.62 -27.20 14.73
N PRO A 137 -4.00 -26.33 15.56
CA PRO A 137 -4.68 -25.12 16.04
C PRO A 137 -4.80 -24.07 14.93
N PHE A 138 -3.79 -23.97 14.07
CA PHE A 138 -3.81 -23.05 12.93
C PHE A 138 -4.70 -23.54 11.80
N ALA A 139 -4.61 -24.82 11.43
CA ALA A 139 -5.44 -25.38 10.37
C ALA A 139 -6.93 -25.25 10.72
N LEU A 140 -7.31 -25.52 11.97
CA LEU A 140 -8.68 -25.32 12.44
C LEU A 140 -9.09 -23.85 12.35
N SER A 141 -8.29 -22.93 12.89
CA SER A 141 -8.61 -21.50 12.91
C SER A 141 -8.73 -20.91 11.50
N LEU A 142 -7.84 -21.31 10.59
CA LEU A 142 -7.90 -20.92 9.18
C LEU A 142 -9.14 -21.48 8.48
N SER A 143 -9.45 -22.76 8.68
CA SER A 143 -10.65 -23.37 8.09
C SER A 143 -11.93 -22.70 8.57
N VAL A 144 -12.08 -22.45 9.89
CA VAL A 144 -13.24 -21.74 10.44
C VAL A 144 -13.34 -20.32 9.86
N PHE A 145 -12.21 -19.61 9.79
CA PHE A 145 -12.19 -18.26 9.21
C PHE A 145 -12.64 -18.26 7.75
N LEU A 146 -12.11 -19.16 6.92
CA LEU A 146 -12.43 -19.23 5.49
C LEU A 146 -13.88 -19.68 5.27
N LEU A 147 -14.36 -20.69 6.00
CA LEU A 147 -15.74 -21.16 5.88
C LEU A 147 -16.75 -20.08 6.26
N LEU A 148 -16.50 -19.32 7.33
CA LEU A 148 -17.40 -18.24 7.74
C LEU A 148 -17.34 -17.05 6.80
N SER A 149 -16.15 -16.60 6.42
CA SER A 149 -16.00 -15.42 5.53
C SER A 149 -16.60 -15.66 4.15
N PHE A 150 -16.33 -16.81 3.53
CA PHE A 150 -16.89 -17.16 2.21
C PHE A 150 -18.34 -17.64 2.30
N GLY A 151 -18.68 -18.45 3.31
CA GLY A 151 -20.04 -18.96 3.47
C GLY A 151 -21.04 -17.85 3.70
N LEU A 152 -20.72 -16.87 4.56
CA LEU A 152 -21.59 -15.71 4.79
C LEU A 152 -21.63 -14.78 3.57
N SER A 153 -20.54 -14.62 2.81
CA SER A 153 -20.56 -13.75 1.64
C SER A 153 -21.46 -14.31 0.53
N TRP A 154 -21.37 -15.62 0.25
CA TRP A 154 -22.28 -16.31 -0.67
C TRP A 154 -23.72 -16.30 -0.17
N LEU A 155 -23.94 -16.50 1.13
CA LEU A 155 -25.28 -16.46 1.71
C LEU A 155 -25.93 -15.08 1.55
N LEU A 156 -25.19 -14.01 1.79
CA LEU A 156 -25.68 -12.63 1.60
C LEU A 156 -25.93 -12.30 0.14
N ALA A 157 -25.10 -12.80 -0.77
CA ALA A 157 -25.25 -12.58 -2.21
C ALA A 157 -26.33 -13.46 -2.86
N LEU A 158 -26.84 -14.49 -2.17
CA LEU A 158 -27.81 -15.44 -2.71
C LEU A 158 -29.05 -14.78 -3.34
N PRO A 159 -29.66 -13.71 -2.77
CA PRO A 159 -30.77 -13.02 -3.41
C PRO A 159 -30.44 -12.47 -4.80
N LEU A 160 -29.21 -11.96 -4.99
CA LEU A 160 -28.78 -11.43 -6.30
C LEU A 160 -28.71 -12.52 -7.37
N TRP A 161 -28.29 -13.73 -6.98
CA TRP A 161 -28.21 -14.88 -7.89
C TRP A 161 -29.58 -15.49 -8.24
N LEU A 162 -30.58 -15.27 -7.39
CA LEU A 162 -31.94 -15.76 -7.58
C LEU A 162 -32.89 -14.71 -8.17
N GLY A 163 -32.46 -13.44 -8.19
CA GLY A 163 -33.22 -12.29 -8.67
C GLY A 163 -32.56 -11.61 -9.87
N ASP A 164 -32.61 -10.27 -9.89
CA ASP A 164 -32.21 -9.43 -11.03
C ASP A 164 -30.70 -9.15 -11.09
N GLY A 165 -29.87 -9.95 -10.40
CA GLY A 165 -28.43 -9.78 -10.41
C GLY A 165 -27.98 -8.44 -9.84
N LEU A 166 -27.19 -7.70 -10.62
CA LEU A 166 -26.66 -6.38 -10.23
C LEU A 166 -27.68 -5.24 -10.42
N GLU A 167 -28.78 -5.49 -11.12
CA GLU A 167 -29.87 -4.52 -11.31
C GLU A 167 -30.83 -4.48 -10.11
N ASP A 168 -30.70 -5.45 -9.19
CA ASP A 168 -31.50 -5.51 -7.96
C ASP A 168 -31.23 -4.27 -7.07
N PRO A 169 -32.27 -3.53 -6.62
CA PRO A 169 -32.12 -2.36 -5.75
C PRO A 169 -31.36 -2.63 -4.45
N LEU A 170 -31.34 -3.88 -3.97
CA LEU A 170 -30.63 -4.31 -2.78
C LEU A 170 -29.14 -4.63 -3.03
N PHE A 171 -28.66 -4.54 -4.27
CA PHE A 171 -27.26 -4.82 -4.61
C PHE A 171 -26.26 -4.07 -3.71
N TYR A 172 -26.36 -2.74 -3.62
CA TYR A 172 -25.42 -1.94 -2.81
C TYR A 172 -25.51 -2.25 -1.30
N PRO A 173 -26.71 -2.32 -0.68
CA PRO A 173 -26.84 -2.79 0.70
C PRO A 173 -26.23 -4.18 0.93
N ILE A 174 -26.45 -5.13 0.03
CA ILE A 174 -25.90 -6.49 0.11
C ILE A 174 -24.38 -6.46 0.00
N ALA A 175 -23.82 -5.71 -0.95
CA ALA A 175 -22.37 -5.56 -1.11
C ALA A 175 -21.73 -4.98 0.16
N VAL A 176 -22.32 -3.94 0.75
CA VAL A 176 -21.86 -3.35 2.02
C VAL A 176 -21.97 -4.34 3.18
N ALA A 177 -23.06 -5.10 3.28
CA ALA A 177 -23.22 -6.14 4.30
C ALA A 177 -22.17 -7.25 4.14
N MET A 178 -21.86 -7.62 2.89
CA MET A 178 -20.84 -8.60 2.55
C MET A 178 -19.48 -8.21 3.16
N MET A 179 -19.09 -6.93 3.07
CA MET A 179 -17.85 -6.40 3.65
C MET A 179 -17.68 -6.70 5.15
N GLY A 180 -18.77 -6.92 5.90
CA GLY A 180 -18.72 -7.30 7.32
C GLY A 180 -18.34 -8.77 7.58
N THR A 181 -18.43 -9.64 6.58
CA THR A 181 -18.25 -11.10 6.76
C THR A 181 -16.84 -11.51 7.20
N PRO A 182 -15.72 -10.90 6.74
CA PRO A 182 -14.39 -11.26 7.22
C PRO A 182 -14.16 -10.83 8.68
N ALA A 183 -14.74 -9.70 9.12
CA ALA A 183 -14.72 -9.30 10.52
C ALA A 183 -15.48 -10.28 11.39
N ILE A 184 -16.69 -10.70 10.99
CA ILE A 184 -17.47 -11.71 11.73
C ILE A 184 -16.64 -12.99 11.89
N ALA A 185 -16.03 -13.47 10.80
CA ALA A 185 -15.18 -14.66 10.84
C ALA A 185 -13.98 -14.48 11.79
N ALA A 186 -13.28 -13.35 11.73
CA ALA A 186 -12.15 -13.05 12.62
C ALA A 186 -12.57 -12.96 14.08
N LEU A 187 -13.70 -12.30 14.38
CA LEU A 187 -14.23 -12.20 15.73
C LEU A 187 -14.62 -13.58 16.26
N VAL A 188 -15.26 -14.43 15.46
CA VAL A 188 -15.59 -15.79 15.89
C VAL A 188 -14.33 -16.58 16.22
N VAL A 189 -13.32 -16.54 15.35
CA VAL A 189 -12.06 -17.26 15.59
C VAL A 189 -11.33 -16.74 16.82
N VAL A 190 -11.19 -15.42 16.98
CA VAL A 190 -10.50 -14.83 18.13
C VAL A 190 -11.25 -15.10 19.44
N PHE A 191 -12.57 -15.01 19.46
CA PHE A 191 -13.35 -15.12 20.71
C PHE A 191 -13.65 -16.56 21.12
N PHE A 192 -13.78 -17.49 20.16
CA PHE A 192 -14.25 -18.85 20.45
C PHE A 192 -13.23 -19.95 20.17
N VAL A 193 -12.33 -19.76 19.19
CA VAL A 193 -11.35 -20.78 18.78
C VAL A 193 -9.99 -20.55 19.44
N GLU A 194 -9.36 -19.40 19.19
CA GLU A 194 -7.99 -19.11 19.65
C GLU A 194 -7.95 -18.54 21.07
N ARG A 195 -8.94 -17.73 21.45
CA ARG A 195 -9.10 -17.12 22.78
C ARG A 195 -7.82 -16.47 23.33
N PRO A 196 -7.13 -15.59 22.58
CA PRO A 196 -5.92 -14.95 23.06
C PRO A 196 -6.22 -14.01 24.25
N PRO A 197 -5.27 -13.81 25.17
CA PRO A 197 -5.46 -12.95 26.34
C PRO A 197 -5.72 -11.48 25.95
N GLN A 198 -5.07 -10.98 24.89
CA GLN A 198 -5.21 -9.61 24.40
C GLN A 198 -5.92 -9.55 23.03
N ARG A 199 -7.24 -9.73 23.02
CA ARG A 199 -8.05 -9.82 21.78
C ARG A 199 -7.91 -8.61 20.86
N ALA A 200 -8.04 -7.39 21.39
CA ALA A 200 -7.92 -6.16 20.60
C ALA A 200 -6.53 -6.01 19.94
N ARG A 201 -5.48 -6.47 20.64
CA ARG A 201 -4.11 -6.48 20.11
C ARG A 201 -3.91 -7.55 19.04
N SER A 202 -4.57 -8.70 19.18
CA SER A 202 -4.53 -9.77 18.18
C SER A 202 -5.13 -9.38 16.82
N LEU A 203 -6.05 -8.39 16.82
CA LEU A 203 -6.65 -7.79 15.61
C LEU A 203 -6.01 -6.45 15.22
N ALA A 204 -4.98 -6.00 15.96
CA ALA A 204 -4.33 -4.70 15.78
C ALA A 204 -5.28 -3.48 15.79
N LEU A 205 -6.34 -3.58 16.59
CA LEU A 205 -7.20 -2.45 16.96
C LEU A 205 -6.52 -1.55 18.00
N TRP A 206 -5.62 -2.13 18.81
CA TRP A 206 -4.93 -1.46 19.92
C TRP A 206 -3.53 -2.07 20.16
N PRO A 207 -2.51 -1.30 20.61
CA PRO A 207 -2.50 0.13 20.89
C PRO A 207 -2.27 1.01 19.65
N LEU A 208 -2.77 2.25 19.71
CA LEU A 208 -2.63 3.26 18.64
C LEU A 208 -1.34 4.10 18.77
N THR A 209 -0.33 3.56 19.46
CA THR A 209 0.90 4.28 19.80
C THR A 209 2.08 3.83 18.93
N PRO A 210 3.01 4.75 18.60
CA PRO A 210 2.96 6.20 18.82
C PRO A 210 2.04 6.93 17.83
N ALA A 211 1.19 7.84 18.34
CA ALA A 211 0.14 8.51 17.56
C ALA A 211 0.67 9.28 16.33
N GLY A 212 1.82 9.97 16.44
CA GLY A 212 2.40 10.70 15.31
C GLY A 212 2.76 9.80 14.12
N ARG A 213 3.22 8.56 14.39
CA ARG A 213 3.48 7.56 13.35
C ARG A 213 2.18 7.10 12.72
N LEU A 214 1.16 6.81 13.54
CA LEU A 214 -0.15 6.39 13.07
C LEU A 214 -0.78 7.45 12.17
N ILE A 215 -0.79 8.72 12.58
CA ILE A 215 -1.31 9.85 11.78
C ILE A 215 -0.58 9.94 10.44
N GLY A 216 0.75 9.80 10.43
CA GLY A 216 1.52 9.76 9.19
C GLY A 216 1.08 8.64 8.24
N TYR A 217 0.82 7.43 8.77
CA TYR A 217 0.31 6.33 7.95
C TYR A 217 -1.16 6.48 7.56
N LEU A 218 -2.00 7.16 8.36
CA LEU A 218 -3.37 7.51 7.97
C LEU A 218 -3.39 8.52 6.82
N ALA A 219 -2.50 9.52 6.85
CA ALA A 219 -2.35 10.45 5.74
C ALA A 219 -1.88 9.73 4.46
N LEU A 220 -0.90 8.83 4.58
CA LEU A 220 -0.49 7.98 3.44
C LEU A 220 -1.63 7.06 2.97
N ALA A 221 -2.42 6.50 3.89
CA ALA A 221 -3.55 5.64 3.56
C ALA A 221 -4.62 6.38 2.76
N LEU A 222 -4.88 7.67 3.07
CA LEU A 222 -5.80 8.48 2.30
C LEU A 222 -5.26 8.81 0.90
N VAL A 223 -4.00 9.24 0.82
CA VAL A 223 -3.44 9.82 -0.41
C VAL A 223 -2.94 8.77 -1.40
N VAL A 224 -2.25 7.73 -0.93
CA VAL A 224 -1.57 6.76 -1.82
C VAL A 224 -2.55 6.03 -2.76
N PRO A 225 -3.68 5.46 -2.30
CA PRO A 225 -4.61 4.77 -3.19
C PRO A 225 -5.20 5.69 -4.26
N ILE A 226 -5.56 6.92 -3.87
CA ILE A 226 -6.08 7.93 -4.79
C ILE A 226 -5.04 8.27 -5.86
N LEU A 227 -3.78 8.50 -5.46
CA LEU A 227 -2.70 8.77 -6.41
C LEU A 227 -2.43 7.58 -7.33
N LEU A 228 -2.45 6.34 -6.82
CA LEU A 228 -2.26 5.14 -7.64
C LEU A 228 -3.33 5.06 -8.73
N ILE A 229 -4.59 5.35 -8.40
CA ILE A 229 -5.70 5.37 -9.36
C ILE A 229 -5.51 6.50 -10.38
N LEU A 230 -5.24 7.73 -9.94
CA LEU A 230 -5.09 8.88 -10.83
C LEU A 230 -3.90 8.76 -11.77
N VAL A 231 -2.79 8.15 -11.33
CA VAL A 231 -1.60 7.91 -12.17
C VAL A 231 -1.80 6.70 -13.10
N ALA A 232 -2.63 5.72 -12.73
CA ALA A 232 -2.96 4.59 -13.60
C ALA A 232 -3.69 5.01 -14.89
N LEU A 233 -4.54 6.06 -14.84
CA LEU A 233 -5.29 6.54 -15.99
C LEU A 233 -4.40 7.06 -17.15
N PRO A 234 -3.46 7.99 -16.94
CA PRO A 234 -2.57 8.42 -18.01
C PRO A 234 -1.63 7.30 -18.49
N VAL A 235 -1.26 6.33 -17.64
CA VAL A 235 -0.52 5.14 -18.09
C VAL A 235 -1.36 4.32 -19.08
N GLY A 236 -2.64 4.09 -18.77
CA GLY A 236 -3.56 3.43 -19.71
C GLY A 236 -3.76 4.22 -21.02
N ALA A 237 -3.80 5.55 -20.93
CA ALA A 237 -3.92 6.42 -22.11
C ALA A 237 -2.67 6.34 -23.00
N LEU A 238 -1.48 6.37 -22.40
CA LEU A 238 -0.20 6.22 -23.10
C LEU A 238 -0.07 4.86 -23.80
N LEU A 239 -0.67 3.81 -23.23
CA LEU A 239 -0.72 2.47 -23.80
C LEU A 239 -1.84 2.30 -24.86
N GLY A 240 -2.68 3.32 -25.06
CA GLY A 240 -3.78 3.30 -26.03
C GLY A 240 -4.98 2.44 -25.63
N VAL A 241 -5.08 2.03 -24.36
CA VAL A 241 -6.18 1.17 -23.88
C VAL A 241 -7.24 1.92 -23.08
N TYR A 242 -6.98 3.18 -22.72
CA TYR A 242 -7.91 4.05 -22.03
C TYR A 242 -8.24 5.27 -22.92
N PRO A 243 -9.50 5.43 -23.36
CA PRO A 243 -9.92 6.56 -24.18
C PRO A 243 -10.03 7.81 -23.30
N ALA A 244 -8.90 8.43 -23.00
CA ALA A 244 -8.83 9.53 -22.05
C ALA A 244 -9.20 10.88 -22.69
N ASP A 245 -9.96 11.67 -21.95
CA ASP A 245 -10.17 13.09 -22.21
C ASP A 245 -9.87 13.89 -20.93
N PHE A 246 -8.60 14.20 -20.72
CA PHE A 246 -8.14 14.99 -19.59
C PHE A 246 -8.36 16.51 -19.76
N ALA A 247 -8.65 16.97 -20.97
CA ALA A 247 -8.70 18.39 -21.30
C ALA A 247 -10.12 18.96 -21.21
N HIS A 248 -11.09 18.23 -21.75
CA HIS A 248 -12.48 18.69 -21.83
C HIS A 248 -13.41 17.93 -20.88
N LEU A 249 -12.99 16.78 -20.35
CA LEU A 249 -13.78 15.96 -19.43
C LEU A 249 -15.15 15.61 -20.02
N SER A 250 -15.19 15.36 -21.34
CA SER A 250 -16.45 15.18 -22.09
C SER A 250 -17.33 14.05 -21.55
N GLY A 251 -16.75 12.91 -21.16
CA GLY A 251 -17.50 11.81 -20.55
C GLY A 251 -18.07 12.16 -19.18
N PHE A 252 -17.39 13.02 -18.40
CA PHE A 252 -17.93 13.50 -17.13
C PHE A 252 -19.09 14.48 -17.35
N GLN A 253 -18.98 15.36 -18.34
CA GLN A 253 -20.09 16.24 -18.72
C GLN A 253 -21.30 15.41 -19.15
N GLU A 254 -21.12 14.40 -20.00
CA GLU A 254 -22.18 13.49 -20.43
C GLU A 254 -22.86 12.78 -19.24
N LEU A 255 -22.09 12.31 -18.26
CA LEU A 255 -22.62 11.69 -17.04
C LEU A 255 -23.46 12.66 -16.21
N ILE A 256 -23.00 13.90 -16.07
CA ILE A 256 -23.74 14.94 -15.34
C ILE A 256 -25.03 15.29 -16.09
N ASP A 257 -24.96 15.52 -17.40
CA ASP A 257 -26.12 15.87 -18.23
C ASP A 257 -27.18 14.78 -18.19
N ALA A 258 -26.78 13.51 -18.25
CA ALA A 258 -27.67 12.36 -18.10
C ALA A 258 -28.36 12.34 -16.72
N GLY A 259 -27.61 12.59 -15.64
CA GLY A 259 -28.17 12.65 -14.29
C GLY A 259 -29.12 13.83 -14.09
N VAL A 260 -28.82 15.00 -14.65
CA VAL A 260 -29.73 16.17 -14.62
C VAL A 260 -31.01 15.87 -15.39
N ALA A 261 -30.91 15.25 -16.56
CA ALA A 261 -32.05 14.87 -17.38
C ALA A 261 -32.97 13.88 -16.64
N GLU A 262 -32.42 12.92 -15.89
CA GLU A 262 -33.17 11.96 -15.07
C GLU A 262 -33.93 12.65 -13.92
N LEU A 263 -33.32 13.63 -13.26
CA LEU A 263 -33.98 14.38 -12.18
C LEU A 263 -35.12 15.28 -12.70
N GLY A 264 -35.09 15.68 -13.98
CA GLY A 264 -36.10 16.56 -14.59
C GLY A 264 -36.14 17.98 -13.99
N ILE A 265 -35.08 18.37 -13.27
CA ILE A 265 -34.96 19.69 -12.62
C ILE A 265 -33.95 20.52 -13.40
N PRO A 266 -34.27 21.77 -13.79
CA PRO A 266 -33.29 22.66 -14.40
C PRO A 266 -32.22 23.03 -13.38
N ILE A 267 -31.00 22.52 -13.58
CA ILE A 267 -29.83 22.87 -12.78
C ILE A 267 -29.07 23.98 -13.51
N PRO A 268 -28.55 25.01 -12.82
CA PRO A 268 -27.71 26.03 -13.43
C PRO A 268 -26.49 25.42 -14.13
N ASP A 269 -26.01 26.06 -15.20
CA ASP A 269 -24.76 25.67 -15.87
C ASP A 269 -23.57 25.89 -14.93
N ILE A 270 -23.13 24.82 -14.25
CA ILE A 270 -21.97 24.84 -13.36
C ILE A 270 -20.72 24.52 -14.19
N PRO A 271 -19.64 25.33 -14.11
CA PRO A 271 -18.39 25.02 -14.80
C PRO A 271 -17.85 23.64 -14.42
N ILE A 272 -17.46 22.84 -15.42
CA ILE A 272 -17.01 21.46 -15.20
C ILE A 272 -15.83 21.34 -14.23
N GLY A 273 -14.95 22.35 -14.16
CA GLY A 273 -13.85 22.40 -13.20
C GLY A 273 -14.32 22.48 -11.73
N VAL A 274 -15.45 23.13 -11.47
CA VAL A 274 -16.07 23.19 -10.14
C VAL A 274 -16.66 21.82 -9.78
N LEU A 275 -17.35 21.17 -10.73
CA LEU A 275 -17.87 19.81 -10.53
C LEU A 275 -16.75 18.79 -10.29
N LEU A 276 -15.62 18.94 -11.00
CA LEU A 276 -14.43 18.12 -10.76
C LEU A 276 -13.88 18.34 -9.34
N ALA A 277 -13.80 19.59 -8.88
CA ALA A 277 -13.37 19.88 -7.51
C ALA A 277 -14.32 19.26 -6.47
N PHE A 278 -15.64 19.33 -6.70
CA PHE A 278 -16.63 18.62 -5.88
C PHE A 278 -16.43 17.10 -5.92
N GLN A 279 -16.08 16.52 -7.06
CA GLN A 279 -15.80 15.09 -7.15
C GLN A 279 -14.60 14.69 -6.29
N PHE A 280 -13.53 15.48 -6.25
CA PHE A 280 -12.42 15.25 -5.32
C PHE A 280 -12.87 15.32 -3.86
N VAL A 281 -13.69 16.31 -3.49
CA VAL A 281 -14.25 16.41 -2.15
C VAL A 281 -15.14 15.20 -1.81
N ASN A 282 -15.97 14.75 -2.76
CA ASN A 282 -16.82 13.57 -2.61
C ASN A 282 -16.01 12.30 -2.38
N VAL A 283 -14.87 12.15 -3.06
CA VAL A 283 -13.97 11.01 -2.84
C VAL A 283 -13.39 11.04 -1.42
N ILE A 284 -13.01 12.22 -0.91
CA ILE A 284 -12.53 12.35 0.47
C ILE A 284 -13.65 12.02 1.46
N ILE A 285 -14.86 12.57 1.28
CA ILE A 285 -16.01 12.26 2.14
C ILE A 285 -16.34 10.76 2.08
N GLY A 286 -16.37 10.19 0.87
CA GLY A 286 -16.62 8.77 0.63
C GLY A 286 -15.60 7.87 1.32
N ALA A 287 -14.32 8.26 1.36
CA ALA A 287 -13.27 7.54 2.07
C ALA A 287 -13.47 7.50 3.59
N PHE A 288 -14.21 8.44 4.18
CA PHE A 288 -14.56 8.41 5.59
C PHE A 288 -15.90 7.69 5.84
N LEU A 289 -16.89 7.89 4.96
CA LEU A 289 -18.18 7.19 5.07
C LEU A 289 -18.03 5.67 4.89
N ASN A 290 -17.19 5.25 3.94
CA ASN A 290 -16.93 3.85 3.66
C ASN A 290 -15.84 3.25 4.58
N LEU A 291 -15.40 3.96 5.63
CA LEU A 291 -14.34 3.47 6.52
C LEU A 291 -14.81 2.28 7.35
N ILE A 292 -16.05 2.31 7.84
CA ILE A 292 -16.60 1.25 8.70
C ILE A 292 -16.81 -0.06 7.93
N PRO A 293 -17.44 -0.07 6.73
CA PRO A 293 -17.50 -1.28 5.91
C PRO A 293 -16.10 -1.80 5.54
N ALA A 294 -15.19 -0.93 5.11
CA ALA A 294 -13.80 -1.31 4.80
C ALA A 294 -13.06 -1.87 6.02
N LEU A 295 -13.31 -1.35 7.22
CA LEU A 295 -12.77 -1.91 8.46
C LEU A 295 -13.31 -3.33 8.72
N GLY A 296 -14.56 -3.62 8.35
CA GLY A 296 -15.14 -4.96 8.40
C GLY A 296 -14.31 -5.97 7.61
N GLU A 297 -13.87 -5.61 6.41
CA GLU A 297 -12.99 -6.46 5.62
C GLU A 297 -11.57 -6.52 6.20
N GLU A 298 -10.98 -5.36 6.46
CA GLU A 298 -9.58 -5.27 6.86
C GLU A 298 -9.30 -5.89 8.24
N LEU A 299 -10.29 -5.97 9.13
CA LEU A 299 -10.19 -6.73 10.37
C LEU A 299 -9.95 -8.22 10.11
N GLY A 300 -10.64 -8.80 9.12
CA GLY A 300 -10.41 -10.17 8.69
C GLY A 300 -9.08 -10.33 7.97
N TRP A 301 -8.86 -9.54 6.92
CA TRP A 301 -7.72 -9.71 6.02
C TRP A 301 -6.38 -9.27 6.63
N ARG A 302 -6.28 -8.04 7.11
CA ARG A 302 -5.03 -7.42 7.62
C ARG A 302 -4.93 -7.51 9.13
N GLY A 303 -6.06 -7.57 9.83
CA GLY A 303 -6.14 -7.77 11.27
C GLY A 303 -5.80 -9.22 11.67
N TRP A 304 -6.48 -10.20 11.08
CA TRP A 304 -6.39 -11.59 11.51
C TRP A 304 -5.57 -12.50 10.57
N LEU A 305 -5.92 -12.56 9.28
CA LEU A 305 -5.37 -13.53 8.32
C LEU A 305 -3.89 -13.27 8.01
N LEU A 306 -3.57 -12.06 7.56
CA LEU A 306 -2.23 -11.71 7.07
C LEU A 306 -1.14 -11.98 8.12
N PRO A 307 -1.24 -11.52 9.39
CA PRO A 307 -0.23 -11.81 10.41
C PRO A 307 0.02 -13.30 10.64
N ARG A 308 -1.01 -14.13 10.51
CA ARG A 308 -0.88 -15.59 10.65
C ARG A 308 -0.18 -16.21 9.45
N LEU A 309 -0.36 -15.67 8.25
CA LEU A 309 0.33 -16.15 7.05
C LEU A 309 1.83 -15.79 7.04
N TYR A 310 2.26 -14.76 7.78
CA TYR A 310 3.68 -14.38 7.89
C TYR A 310 4.59 -15.50 8.44
N ARG A 311 4.03 -16.55 9.06
CA ARG A 311 4.77 -17.77 9.42
C ARG A 311 5.44 -18.45 8.22
N PHE A 312 4.92 -18.22 7.01
CA PHE A 312 5.44 -18.75 5.75
C PHE A 312 6.41 -17.77 5.05
N GLY A 313 6.71 -16.63 5.68
CA GLY A 313 7.50 -15.55 5.09
C GLY A 313 6.63 -14.48 4.42
N ALA A 314 7.24 -13.32 4.14
CA ALA A 314 6.51 -12.14 3.65
C ALA A 314 5.87 -12.35 2.27
N ALA A 315 6.61 -12.92 1.31
CA ALA A 315 6.10 -13.08 -0.06
C ALA A 315 4.91 -14.05 -0.12
N PRO A 316 5.00 -15.28 0.44
CA PRO A 316 3.85 -16.18 0.50
C PRO A 316 2.66 -15.58 1.26
N ALA A 317 2.92 -14.82 2.35
CA ALA A 317 1.85 -14.21 3.11
C ALA A 317 1.03 -13.18 2.31
N LEU A 318 1.71 -12.28 1.59
CA LEU A 318 1.04 -11.28 0.76
C LEU A 318 0.32 -11.92 -0.42
N LEU A 319 0.96 -12.90 -1.08
CA LEU A 319 0.36 -13.60 -2.23
C LEU A 319 -0.89 -14.38 -1.82
N ILE A 320 -0.80 -15.23 -0.80
CA ILE A 320 -1.92 -16.05 -0.33
C ILE A 320 -3.06 -15.15 0.20
N SER A 321 -2.73 -14.11 0.97
CA SER A 321 -3.73 -13.16 1.46
C SER A 321 -4.46 -12.46 0.32
N GLY A 322 -3.75 -12.05 -0.72
CA GLY A 322 -4.34 -11.39 -1.89
C GLY A 322 -5.22 -12.33 -2.70
N ILE A 323 -4.80 -13.58 -2.90
CA ILE A 323 -5.59 -14.60 -3.59
C ILE A 323 -6.89 -14.88 -2.84
N ILE A 324 -6.81 -15.10 -1.52
CA ILE A 324 -7.99 -15.35 -0.69
C ILE A 324 -8.95 -14.15 -0.76
N TRP A 325 -8.43 -12.93 -0.63
CA TRP A 325 -9.26 -11.73 -0.70
C TRP A 325 -9.91 -11.55 -2.08
N GLY A 326 -9.17 -11.78 -3.17
CA GLY A 326 -9.74 -11.70 -4.52
C GLY A 326 -10.81 -12.76 -4.79
N LEU A 327 -10.59 -14.00 -4.36
CA LEU A 327 -11.57 -15.08 -4.49
C LEU A 327 -12.84 -14.83 -3.66
N TRP A 328 -12.73 -14.13 -2.53
CA TRP A 328 -13.87 -13.78 -1.70
C TRP A 328 -14.88 -12.87 -2.42
N HIS A 329 -14.44 -12.12 -3.43
CA HIS A 329 -15.31 -11.29 -4.27
C HIS A 329 -16.13 -12.08 -5.30
N ALA A 330 -15.89 -13.38 -5.45
CA ALA A 330 -16.56 -14.21 -6.45
C ALA A 330 -18.09 -14.05 -6.53
N PRO A 331 -18.87 -13.93 -5.42
CA PRO A 331 -20.32 -13.83 -5.51
C PRO A 331 -20.82 -12.66 -6.34
N VAL A 332 -20.12 -11.52 -6.34
CA VAL A 332 -20.53 -10.32 -7.10
C VAL A 332 -19.77 -10.16 -8.41
N ILE A 333 -18.51 -10.59 -8.47
CA ILE A 333 -17.70 -10.47 -9.70
C ILE A 333 -18.16 -11.42 -10.78
N LEU A 334 -18.63 -12.61 -10.42
CA LEU A 334 -19.18 -13.55 -11.40
C LEU A 334 -20.51 -13.06 -12.02
N LEU A 335 -21.20 -12.11 -11.36
CA LEU A 335 -22.37 -11.41 -11.90
C LEU A 335 -22.00 -10.21 -12.79
N GLY A 336 -20.70 -9.90 -12.96
CA GLY A 336 -20.21 -8.81 -13.80
C GLY A 336 -19.80 -7.54 -13.04
N TYR A 337 -19.84 -7.54 -11.70
CA TYR A 337 -19.45 -6.36 -10.93
C TYR A 337 -17.99 -6.00 -11.23
N ASN A 338 -17.69 -4.72 -11.43
CA ASN A 338 -16.38 -4.19 -11.87
C ASN A 338 -15.89 -4.63 -13.26
N TYR A 339 -16.42 -5.71 -13.85
CA TYR A 339 -15.99 -6.26 -15.15
C TYR A 339 -17.19 -6.64 -16.02
N PRO A 340 -18.06 -5.67 -16.39
CA PRO A 340 -19.31 -5.96 -17.11
C PRO A 340 -19.08 -6.55 -18.50
N ASP A 341 -17.97 -6.20 -19.15
CA ASP A 341 -17.64 -6.64 -20.52
C ASP A 341 -16.83 -7.94 -20.59
N ALA A 342 -16.55 -8.58 -19.44
CA ALA A 342 -15.70 -9.77 -19.36
C ALA A 342 -16.51 -11.00 -18.95
N PRO A 343 -16.16 -12.21 -19.43
CA PRO A 343 -16.73 -13.42 -18.87
C PRO A 343 -16.35 -13.52 -17.39
N GLY A 344 -17.28 -13.99 -16.54
CA GLY A 344 -17.13 -13.93 -15.08
C GLY A 344 -15.82 -14.55 -14.54
N TRP A 345 -15.33 -15.64 -15.16
CA TRP A 345 -14.05 -16.26 -14.77
C TRP A 345 -12.84 -15.33 -15.00
N LEU A 346 -12.87 -14.53 -16.07
CA LEU A 346 -11.81 -13.56 -16.38
C LEU A 346 -11.91 -12.37 -15.43
N GLY A 347 -13.13 -11.86 -15.19
CA GLY A 347 -13.35 -10.82 -14.19
C GLY A 347 -12.84 -11.24 -12.81
N LEU A 348 -13.09 -12.48 -12.39
CA LEU A 348 -12.59 -13.01 -11.12
C LEU A 348 -11.06 -13.14 -11.10
N LEU A 349 -10.44 -13.57 -12.20
CA LEU A 349 -8.98 -13.62 -12.32
C LEU A 349 -8.36 -12.22 -12.21
N MET A 350 -8.96 -11.23 -12.86
CA MET A 350 -8.52 -9.84 -12.80
C MET A 350 -8.69 -9.26 -11.39
N MET A 351 -9.81 -9.55 -10.72
CA MET A 351 -10.02 -9.20 -9.32
C MET A 351 -8.94 -9.81 -8.42
N VAL A 352 -8.61 -11.09 -8.60
CA VAL A 352 -7.52 -11.75 -7.85
C VAL A 352 -6.17 -11.06 -8.10
N GLY A 353 -5.84 -10.75 -9.35
CA GLY A 353 -4.61 -10.02 -9.69
C GLY A 353 -4.53 -8.66 -9.00
N MET A 354 -5.59 -7.87 -9.09
CA MET A 354 -5.69 -6.56 -8.43
C MET A 354 -5.56 -6.69 -6.90
N CYS A 355 -6.30 -7.62 -6.27
CA CYS A 355 -6.27 -7.87 -4.83
C CYS A 355 -4.89 -8.31 -4.34
N VAL A 356 -4.12 -9.08 -5.12
CA VAL A 356 -2.73 -9.43 -4.79
C VAL A 356 -1.84 -8.18 -4.76
N ILE A 357 -1.95 -7.33 -5.77
CA ILE A 357 -1.08 -6.16 -5.94
C ILE A 357 -1.44 -5.07 -4.94
N ILE A 358 -2.68 -4.61 -4.93
CA ILE A 358 -3.16 -3.57 -4.00
C ILE A 358 -3.14 -4.11 -2.57
N GLY A 359 -3.41 -5.40 -2.40
CA GLY A 359 -3.36 -6.00 -1.08
C GLY A 359 -1.97 -6.05 -0.47
N ALA A 360 -0.91 -6.06 -1.28
CA ALA A 360 0.45 -5.86 -0.81
C ALA A 360 0.68 -4.43 -0.28
N VAL A 361 0.12 -3.41 -0.93
CA VAL A 361 0.19 -2.01 -0.44
C VAL A 361 -0.53 -1.86 0.90
N PHE A 362 -1.72 -2.44 1.05
CA PHE A 362 -2.46 -2.42 2.32
C PHE A 362 -1.73 -3.23 3.41
N GLY A 363 -1.14 -4.37 3.04
CA GLY A 363 -0.29 -5.16 3.92
C GLY A 363 0.93 -4.39 4.41
N TRP A 364 1.56 -3.59 3.55
CA TRP A 364 2.65 -2.69 3.94
C TRP A 364 2.18 -1.63 4.95
N LEU A 365 1.07 -0.93 4.68
CA LEU A 365 0.50 0.04 5.61
C LEU A 365 0.20 -0.59 6.98
N ARG A 366 -0.41 -1.79 6.99
CA ARG A 366 -0.70 -2.56 8.20
C ARG A 366 0.56 -2.93 8.98
N MET A 367 1.61 -3.40 8.33
CA MET A 367 2.84 -3.79 9.02
C MET A 367 3.61 -2.60 9.57
N ARG A 368 3.66 -1.51 8.80
CA ARG A 368 4.43 -0.33 9.17
C ARG A 368 3.72 0.56 10.17
N SER A 369 2.40 0.53 10.23
CA SER A 369 1.64 1.20 11.28
C SER A 369 1.43 0.33 12.52
N ALA A 370 1.59 -1.00 12.40
CA ALA A 370 1.17 -1.99 13.39
C ALA A 370 -0.32 -1.87 13.79
N SER A 371 -1.14 -1.28 12.91
CA SER A 371 -2.55 -0.98 13.14
C SER A 371 -3.39 -1.34 11.92
N VAL A 372 -4.63 -1.76 12.13
CA VAL A 372 -5.57 -2.04 11.03
C VAL A 372 -6.15 -0.76 10.41
N TRP A 373 -6.22 0.34 11.16
CA TRP A 373 -6.87 1.58 10.71
C TRP A 373 -6.29 2.17 9.41
N PRO A 374 -4.95 2.23 9.21
CA PRO A 374 -4.41 2.69 7.93
C PRO A 374 -4.73 1.77 6.76
N ALA A 375 -4.85 0.46 6.97
CA ALA A 375 -5.28 -0.44 5.91
C ALA A 375 -6.77 -0.21 5.57
N ALA A 376 -7.63 -0.06 6.59
CA ALA A 376 -9.06 0.22 6.42
C ALA A 376 -9.31 1.55 5.70
N LEU A 377 -8.60 2.61 6.08
CA LEU A 377 -8.71 3.91 5.40
C LEU A 377 -8.19 3.85 3.96
N ALA A 378 -7.11 3.09 3.71
CA ALA A 378 -6.59 2.92 2.36
C ALA A 378 -7.55 2.16 1.44
N HIS A 379 -8.16 1.10 1.95
CA HIS A 379 -9.21 0.37 1.25
C HIS A 379 -10.41 1.29 0.98
N SER A 380 -10.88 2.03 2.00
CA SER A 380 -11.99 2.96 1.83
C SER A 380 -11.71 4.05 0.79
N SER A 381 -10.50 4.61 0.80
CA SER A 381 -10.04 5.62 -0.17
C SER A 381 -9.94 5.04 -1.57
N PHE A 382 -9.50 3.79 -1.70
CA PHE A 382 -9.46 3.07 -2.97
C PHE A 382 -10.87 2.90 -3.56
N ASN A 383 -11.83 2.45 -2.75
CA ASN A 383 -13.21 2.26 -3.19
C ASN A 383 -13.87 3.58 -3.60
N ALA A 384 -13.66 4.65 -2.82
CA ALA A 384 -14.20 5.97 -3.13
C ALA A 384 -13.63 6.54 -4.44
N ALA A 385 -12.34 6.33 -4.71
CA ALA A 385 -11.66 6.86 -5.89
C ALA A 385 -11.80 5.98 -7.14
N ALA A 386 -12.27 4.73 -7.03
CA ALA A 386 -12.33 3.78 -8.13
C ALA A 386 -13.10 4.32 -9.35
N GLY A 387 -14.11 5.17 -9.13
CA GLY A 387 -14.92 5.79 -10.19
C GLY A 387 -14.21 6.86 -11.04
N PHE A 388 -12.99 7.30 -10.70
CA PHE A 388 -12.29 8.33 -11.48
C PHE A 388 -12.04 7.95 -12.94
N HIS A 389 -12.00 6.66 -13.27
CA HIS A 389 -11.85 6.22 -14.66
C HIS A 389 -13.03 6.65 -15.56
N LEU A 390 -14.21 6.91 -15.01
CA LEU A 390 -15.34 7.45 -15.76
C LEU A 390 -15.22 8.97 -15.94
N VAL A 391 -14.69 9.67 -14.94
CA VAL A 391 -14.55 11.15 -14.93
C VAL A 391 -13.60 11.64 -16.03
N PHE A 392 -12.53 10.88 -16.31
CA PHE A 392 -11.54 11.27 -17.31
C PHE A 392 -11.69 10.52 -18.65
N ALA A 393 -12.80 9.80 -18.84
CA ALA A 393 -13.08 9.12 -20.10
C ALA A 393 -13.64 10.09 -21.14
N GLN A 394 -13.38 9.80 -22.41
CA GLN A 394 -13.99 10.49 -23.54
C GLN A 394 -15.48 10.12 -23.67
N ALA A 395 -16.32 11.10 -23.98
CA ALA A 395 -17.75 10.89 -24.24
C ALA A 395 -18.00 9.84 -25.34
N GLY A 396 -19.08 9.07 -25.17
CA GLY A 396 -19.50 8.01 -26.10
C GLY A 396 -18.55 6.81 -26.24
N GLN A 397 -17.52 6.70 -25.40
CA GLN A 397 -16.61 5.56 -25.36
C GLN A 397 -16.89 4.67 -24.15
N THR A 398 -16.79 3.36 -24.32
CA THR A 398 -16.85 2.40 -23.20
C THR A 398 -15.45 2.15 -22.66
N VAL A 399 -15.31 2.14 -21.32
CA VAL A 399 -14.04 1.84 -20.66
C VAL A 399 -13.99 0.36 -20.29
N ASN A 400 -13.24 -0.43 -21.05
CA ASN A 400 -13.02 -1.83 -20.70
C ASN A 400 -12.09 -1.94 -19.48
N THR A 401 -12.66 -2.32 -18.33
CA THR A 401 -11.96 -2.41 -17.04
C THR A 401 -10.99 -3.59 -16.93
N VAL A 402 -10.99 -4.54 -17.88
CA VAL A 402 -9.92 -5.55 -17.97
C VAL A 402 -8.62 -4.92 -18.45
N HIS A 403 -8.71 -3.91 -19.32
CA HIS A 403 -7.55 -3.28 -19.93
C HIS A 403 -7.16 -1.99 -19.24
N ALA A 404 -8.12 -1.12 -18.95
CA ALA A 404 -7.93 0.21 -18.39
C ALA A 404 -8.30 0.28 -16.91
N SER A 405 -8.12 1.46 -16.30
CA SER A 405 -8.32 1.75 -14.88
C SER A 405 -7.38 0.97 -13.95
N ILE A 406 -7.49 1.21 -12.64
CA ILE A 406 -6.75 0.48 -11.60
C ILE A 406 -7.14 -1.01 -11.51
N LEU A 407 -8.31 -1.37 -12.04
CA LEU A 407 -8.82 -2.75 -12.07
C LEU A 407 -8.17 -3.57 -13.19
N GLY A 408 -7.81 -2.92 -14.30
CA GLY A 408 -7.22 -3.56 -15.46
C GLY A 408 -5.70 -3.68 -15.40
N TRP A 409 -5.15 -4.51 -16.29
CA TRP A 409 -3.72 -4.81 -16.29
C TRP A 409 -2.82 -3.58 -16.51
N SER A 410 -3.29 -2.55 -17.23
CA SER A 410 -2.52 -1.33 -17.44
C SER A 410 -2.36 -0.52 -16.15
N GLY A 411 -3.40 -0.45 -15.32
CA GLY A 411 -3.35 0.26 -14.04
C GLY A 411 -2.53 -0.46 -12.97
N TRP A 412 -2.30 -1.76 -13.12
CA TRP A 412 -1.46 -2.55 -12.22
C TRP A 412 0.01 -2.16 -12.26
N ILE A 413 0.49 -1.55 -13.35
CA ILE A 413 1.90 -1.21 -13.54
C ILE A 413 2.41 -0.32 -12.40
N VAL A 414 1.66 0.73 -12.06
CA VAL A 414 2.06 1.71 -11.02
C VAL A 414 2.16 1.08 -9.62
N PRO A 415 1.14 0.36 -9.11
CA PRO A 415 1.26 -0.30 -7.81
C PRO A 415 2.24 -1.47 -7.82
N ILE A 416 2.45 -2.20 -8.93
CA ILE A 416 3.53 -3.19 -9.03
C ILE A 416 4.90 -2.53 -8.82
N LEU A 417 5.15 -1.38 -9.46
CA LEU A 417 6.39 -0.63 -9.27
C LEU A 417 6.55 -0.17 -7.82
N LEU A 418 5.47 0.33 -7.20
CA LEU A 418 5.49 0.69 -5.78
C LEU A 418 5.84 -0.53 -4.91
N VAL A 419 5.18 -1.66 -5.11
CA VAL A 419 5.45 -2.91 -4.37
C VAL A 419 6.90 -3.36 -4.58
N ALA A 420 7.44 -3.27 -5.80
CA ALA A 420 8.83 -3.59 -6.08
C ALA A 420 9.82 -2.67 -5.33
N VAL A 421 9.54 -1.36 -5.27
CA VAL A 421 10.34 -0.40 -4.50
C VAL A 421 10.26 -0.70 -2.99
N LEU A 422 9.06 -0.96 -2.47
CA LEU A 422 8.85 -1.34 -1.08
C LEU A 422 9.59 -2.64 -0.72
N TRP A 423 9.63 -3.58 -1.66
CA TRP A 423 10.36 -4.84 -1.51
C TRP A 423 11.88 -4.62 -1.50
N ALA A 424 12.41 -3.90 -2.49
CA ALA A 424 13.82 -3.57 -2.60
C ALA A 424 14.35 -2.78 -1.39
N THR A 425 13.50 -1.95 -0.78
CA THR A 425 13.82 -1.17 0.42
C THR A 425 13.51 -1.89 1.73
N GLY A 426 13.17 -3.19 1.68
CA GLY A 426 13.00 -4.06 2.85
C GLY A 426 11.80 -3.71 3.73
N GLN A 427 10.77 -3.05 3.19
CA GLN A 427 9.64 -2.53 3.96
C GLN A 427 8.62 -3.60 4.38
N PHE A 428 8.72 -4.82 3.86
CA PHE A 428 7.84 -5.95 4.21
C PHE A 428 8.34 -6.80 5.38
N ARG A 429 9.39 -6.38 6.07
CA ARG A 429 9.87 -7.07 7.27
C ARG A 429 8.92 -6.82 8.45
N PRO A 430 8.51 -7.87 9.19
CA PRO A 430 7.72 -7.70 10.40
C PRO A 430 8.42 -6.75 11.37
N ALA A 431 7.64 -5.92 12.08
CA ALA A 431 8.19 -5.15 13.18
C ALA A 431 8.74 -6.12 14.25
N PRO A 432 9.89 -5.83 14.89
CA PRO A 432 10.37 -6.62 16.03
C PRO A 432 9.26 -6.70 17.08
N VAL A 433 9.00 -7.91 17.58
CA VAL A 433 8.08 -8.10 18.71
C VAL A 433 8.71 -7.38 19.90
N GLU A 434 8.09 -6.28 20.34
CA GLU A 434 8.48 -5.64 21.59
C GLU A 434 8.27 -6.67 22.71
N PRO A 435 9.32 -7.04 23.47
CA PRO A 435 9.17 -8.02 24.54
C PRO A 435 8.08 -7.53 25.50
N GLU A 436 7.20 -8.45 25.90
CA GLU A 436 6.23 -8.21 26.96
C GLU A 436 6.96 -7.57 28.14
N ARG A 437 6.66 -6.31 28.45
CA ARG A 437 7.05 -5.80 29.76
C ARG A 437 6.26 -6.63 30.76
N PRO A 438 6.92 -7.28 31.73
CA PRO A 438 6.20 -7.89 32.82
C PRO A 438 5.27 -6.82 33.40
N GLU A 439 3.99 -7.16 33.52
CA GLU A 439 3.05 -6.34 34.28
C GLU A 439 3.71 -6.05 35.64
N PRO A 440 3.70 -4.79 36.12
CA PRO A 440 4.12 -4.53 37.48
C PRO A 440 3.25 -5.42 38.37
N HIS A 441 3.88 -6.36 39.06
CA HIS A 441 3.22 -7.16 40.07
C HIS A 441 2.40 -6.20 40.94
N LYS A 442 1.08 -6.37 40.95
CA LYS A 442 0.26 -5.82 42.02
C LYS A 442 0.80 -6.47 43.29
N GLU A 443 1.65 -5.75 44.01
CA GLU A 443 1.95 -6.07 45.40
C GLU A 443 0.60 -6.13 46.11
N LEU A 444 0.24 -7.32 46.57
CA LEU A 444 -0.87 -7.54 47.48
C LEU A 444 -0.42 -6.91 48.81
N GLU A 445 -0.89 -5.70 49.07
CA GLU A 445 -0.96 -5.13 50.43
C GLU A 445 -2.29 -5.51 51.08
#